data_AF-A0A9E6REP9-F1
#
_entry.id   AF-A0A9E6REP9-F1
#
_cell.length_a   1.000
_cell.length_b   1.000
_cell.length_c   1.000
_cell.angle_alpha   90.00
_cell.angle_beta   90.00
_cell.angle_gamma   90.00
#
_symmetry.space_group_name_H-M   'P 1'
#
loop_
_entity.id
_entity.type
_entity.pdbx_description
1 polymer ?
#
loop_
_entity_poly.entity_id
_entity_poly.type
_entity_poly.pdbx_seq_one_letter_code
_entity_poly.pdbx_strand_id
1 'polypeptide(L)'
;MSEPTHLHPSEPQFTDAQLTCILEQSGFYACLCPASVARQALSIRQLAADQAACLADDTSGDLAATHHAILATAQAVDRLLQDCLDKVLTIEGWDRTTLTMPDHLRERLMTP
;
A
#
# COMPACT_ATOMS: atom_id res chain seq x y z
N MET A 1 25.39 20.01 -10.71
CA MET A 1 24.94 19.41 -9.45
C MET A 1 23.45 19.63 -9.41
N SER A 2 22.67 18.62 -9.80
CA SER A 2 21.20 18.74 -9.82
C SER A 2 20.67 18.34 -8.45
N GLU A 3 20.03 19.28 -7.77
CA GLU A 3 19.22 19.02 -6.57
C GLU A 3 18.09 18.03 -6.90
N PRO A 4 17.75 17.08 -6.02
CA PRO A 4 16.43 16.50 -6.01
C PRO A 4 15.53 17.36 -5.12
N THR A 5 14.80 18.30 -5.74
CA THR A 5 13.46 18.68 -5.27
C THR A 5 12.55 17.56 -5.78
N HIS A 6 11.74 16.85 -4.99
CA HIS A 6 10.60 17.36 -4.24
C HIS A 6 10.34 16.49 -3.00
N LEU A 7 10.30 17.15 -1.84
CA LEU A 7 9.48 16.69 -0.72
C LEU A 7 8.02 16.84 -1.19
N HIS A 8 7.36 15.74 -1.55
CA HIS A 8 5.90 15.76 -1.71
C HIS A 8 5.27 15.93 -0.31
N PRO A 9 4.21 16.75 -0.18
CA PRO A 9 3.47 16.87 1.06
C PRO A 9 2.91 15.49 1.44
N SER A 10 2.91 15.17 2.73
CA SER A 10 2.35 13.92 3.24
C SER A 10 0.82 13.89 3.06
N GLU A 11 0.36 13.52 1.87
CA GLU A 11 -1.02 13.14 1.58
C GLU A 11 -1.29 11.71 2.11
N PRO A 12 -2.56 11.35 2.41
CA PRO A 12 -2.88 10.41 3.48
C PRO A 12 -2.36 9.01 3.17
N GLN A 13 -1.64 8.43 4.14
CA GLN A 13 -1.39 6.99 4.16
C GLN A 13 -2.75 6.31 4.25
N PHE A 14 -3.07 5.45 3.27
CA PHE A 14 -4.27 4.64 3.35
C PHE A 14 -4.18 3.78 4.60
N THR A 15 -5.24 3.78 5.40
CA THR A 15 -5.36 2.89 6.56
C THR A 15 -5.55 1.44 6.09
N ASP A 16 -5.27 0.46 6.97
CA ASP A 16 -5.52 -0.95 6.65
C ASP A 16 -6.98 -1.23 6.29
N ALA A 17 -7.91 -0.49 6.90
CA ALA A 17 -9.34 -0.54 6.57
C ALA A 17 -9.62 -0.05 5.14
N GLN A 18 -8.99 1.04 4.71
CA GLN A 18 -9.11 1.56 3.35
C GLN A 18 -8.48 0.62 2.32
N LEU A 19 -7.31 0.02 2.63
CA LEU A 19 -6.68 -0.98 1.77
C LEU A 19 -7.56 -2.22 1.61
N THR A 20 -8.18 -2.67 2.71
CA THR A 20 -9.15 -3.78 2.69
C THR A 20 -10.38 -3.44 1.84
N CYS A 21 -10.93 -2.23 1.98
CA CYS A 21 -12.06 -1.78 1.17
C CYS A 21 -11.75 -1.83 -0.34
N ILE A 22 -10.55 -1.38 -0.74
CA ILE A 22 -10.10 -1.44 -2.14
C ILE A 22 -9.98 -2.88 -2.65
N LEU A 23 -9.49 -3.80 -1.82
CA LEU A 23 -9.41 -5.23 -2.14
C LEU A 23 -10.79 -5.83 -2.39
N GLU A 24 -11.75 -5.54 -1.52
CA GLU A 24 -13.12 -6.04 -1.62
C GLU A 24 -13.81 -5.55 -2.89
N GLN A 25 -13.72 -4.25 -3.18
CA GLN A 25 -14.26 -3.67 -4.42
C GLN A 25 -13.68 -4.36 -5.66
N SER A 26 -12.38 -4.63 -5.66
CA SER A 26 -11.68 -5.21 -6.80
C SER A 26 -12.01 -6.70 -7.05
N GLY A 27 -12.43 -7.44 -6.01
CA GLY A 27 -12.83 -8.84 -6.11
C GLY A 27 -14.07 -9.06 -7.00
N PHE A 28 -14.89 -8.03 -7.20
CA PHE A 28 -16.12 -8.12 -8.00
C PHE A 28 -15.91 -7.88 -9.50
N TYR A 29 -14.87 -7.14 -9.90
CA TYR A 29 -14.75 -6.62 -11.26
C TYR A 29 -13.52 -7.14 -12.01
N ALA A 30 -12.80 -8.13 -11.48
CA ALA A 30 -11.56 -8.66 -12.06
C ALA A 30 -10.48 -7.59 -12.38
N CYS A 31 -10.61 -6.37 -11.84
CA CYS A 31 -9.59 -5.34 -11.90
C CYS A 31 -8.52 -5.67 -10.87
N LEU A 32 -7.33 -6.02 -11.32
CA LEU A 32 -6.27 -6.47 -10.42
C LEU A 32 -5.34 -5.33 -9.97
N CYS A 33 -5.38 -4.16 -10.62
CA CYS A 33 -4.35 -3.14 -10.46
C CYS A 33 -4.34 -2.50 -9.05
N PRO A 34 -5.39 -1.79 -8.60
CA PRO A 34 -5.41 -1.21 -7.25
C PRO A 34 -5.42 -2.30 -6.17
N ALA A 35 -6.09 -3.43 -6.44
CA ALA A 35 -6.12 -4.59 -5.54
C ALA A 35 -4.72 -5.17 -5.29
N SER A 36 -3.92 -5.34 -6.34
CA SER A 36 -2.57 -5.90 -6.25
C SER A 36 -1.68 -5.00 -5.40
N VAL A 37 -1.73 -3.69 -5.63
CA VAL A 37 -0.96 -2.72 -4.84
C VAL A 37 -1.41 -2.72 -3.38
N ALA A 38 -2.71 -2.68 -3.10
CA ALA A 38 -3.25 -2.72 -1.74
C ALA A 38 -2.86 -4.00 -0.98
N ARG A 39 -2.87 -5.16 -1.66
CA ARG A 39 -2.45 -6.45 -1.08
C ARG A 39 -0.99 -6.42 -0.66
N GLN A 40 -0.12 -5.89 -1.52
CA GLN A 40 1.29 -5.77 -1.23
C GLN A 40 1.54 -4.80 -0.07
N ALA A 41 0.78 -3.70 0.01
CA ALA A 41 0.89 -2.74 1.12
C ALA A 41 0.56 -3.41 2.46
N LEU A 42 -0.56 -4.15 2.55
CA LEU A 42 -0.91 -4.91 3.76
C LEU A 42 0.15 -5.95 4.13
N SER A 43 0.70 -6.68 3.15
CA SER A 43 1.76 -7.67 3.37
C SER A 43 3.04 -7.02 3.93
N ILE A 44 3.44 -5.86 3.38
CA ILE A 44 4.61 -5.11 3.85
C ILE A 44 4.39 -4.53 5.25
N ARG A 45 3.17 -4.11 5.59
CA ARG A 45 2.82 -3.69 6.96
C ARG A 45 2.90 -4.84 7.95
N GLN A 46 2.42 -6.02 7.58
CA GLN A 46 2.57 -7.21 8.42
C GLN A 46 4.05 -7.53 8.65
N LEU A 47 4.87 -7.50 7.60
CA LEU A 47 6.32 -7.71 7.72
C LEU A 47 6.94 -6.70 8.71
N ALA A 48 6.60 -5.42 8.60
CA ALA A 48 7.09 -4.39 9.53
C ALA A 48 6.63 -4.65 10.98
N ALA A 49 5.36 -5.02 11.18
CA ALA A 49 4.83 -5.35 12.50
C ALA A 49 5.56 -6.56 13.12
N ASP A 50 5.82 -7.60 12.34
CA ASP A 50 6.55 -8.78 12.78
C ASP A 50 7.98 -8.43 13.21
N GLN A 51 8.67 -7.59 12.43
CA GLN A 51 10.03 -7.16 12.80
C GLN A 51 10.05 -6.29 14.06
N ALA A 52 9.06 -5.41 14.21
CA ALA A 52 8.94 -4.58 15.42
C ALA A 52 8.66 -5.43 16.66
N ALA A 53 7.83 -6.47 16.54
CA ALA A 53 7.58 -7.43 17.60
C ALA A 53 8.86 -8.20 17.98
N CYS A 54 9.61 -8.71 17.00
CA CYS A 54 10.88 -9.40 17.25
C CYS A 54 11.96 -8.51 17.91
N LEU A 55 11.92 -7.20 17.67
CA LEU A 55 12.81 -6.23 18.32
C LEU A 55 12.37 -5.87 19.74
N ALA A 56 11.07 -5.98 20.03
CA ALA A 56 10.50 -5.71 21.36
C ALA A 56 10.66 -6.92 22.30
N ASP A 57 10.55 -8.13 21.75
CA ASP A 57 10.92 -9.36 22.44
C ASP A 57 12.45 -9.44 22.46
N ASP A 58 13.08 -9.29 23.63
CA ASP A 58 14.53 -9.20 23.94
C ASP A 58 15.38 -10.44 23.50
N THR A 59 14.84 -11.22 22.57
CA THR A 59 15.34 -12.43 21.95
C THR A 59 16.21 -12.18 20.71
N SER A 60 16.20 -10.97 20.17
CA SER A 60 16.88 -10.66 18.90
C SER A 60 18.41 -10.61 19.04
N GLY A 61 18.95 -10.34 20.23
CA GLY A 61 20.40 -10.40 20.53
C GLY A 61 21.27 -9.77 19.45
N ASP A 62 22.29 -10.50 19.00
CA ASP A 62 23.23 -10.05 17.96
C ASP A 62 22.60 -9.89 16.56
N LEU A 63 21.36 -10.38 16.35
CA LEU A 63 20.63 -10.28 15.08
C LEU A 63 19.73 -9.04 15.00
N ALA A 64 19.69 -8.19 16.02
CA ALA A 64 18.87 -6.96 16.04
C ALA A 64 19.08 -6.08 14.79
N ALA A 65 20.33 -6.01 14.29
CA ALA A 65 20.65 -5.26 13.07
C ALA A 65 19.89 -5.76 11.82
N THR A 66 19.66 -7.07 11.70
CA THR A 66 18.88 -7.67 10.61
C THR A 66 17.43 -7.20 10.67
N HIS A 67 16.81 -7.25 11.85
CA HIS A 67 15.42 -6.80 12.02
C HIS A 67 15.26 -5.31 11.76
N HIS A 68 16.20 -4.48 12.21
CA HIS A 68 16.20 -3.05 11.90
C HIS A 68 16.29 -2.77 10.40
N ALA A 69 17.15 -3.50 9.67
CA ALA A 69 17.29 -3.33 8.23
C ALA A 69 15.99 -3.70 7.48
N ILE A 70 15.35 -4.81 7.86
CA ILE A 70 14.08 -5.25 7.27
C ILE A 70 12.97 -4.25 7.61
N LEU A 71 12.84 -3.85 8.88
CA LEU A 71 11.83 -2.90 9.34
C LEU A 71 11.93 -1.56 8.59
N ALA A 72 13.13 -0.98 8.53
CA ALA A 72 13.36 0.29 7.84
C ALA A 72 13.02 0.19 6.34
N THR A 73 13.38 -0.93 5.70
CA THR A 73 13.08 -1.17 4.29
C THR A 73 11.58 -1.35 4.07
N ALA A 74 10.90 -2.14 4.91
CA ALA A 74 9.47 -2.36 4.83
C ALA A 74 8.69 -1.04 4.96
N GLN A 75 9.07 -0.17 5.91
CA GLN A 75 8.47 1.16 6.06
C GLN A 75 8.69 2.06 4.84
N ALA A 76 9.85 1.97 4.18
CA ALA A 76 10.10 2.71 2.94
C ALA A 76 9.27 2.18 1.77
N VAL A 77 9.16 0.86 1.64
CA VAL A 77 8.35 0.22 0.61
C VAL A 77 6.86 0.51 0.81
N ASP A 78 6.35 0.51 2.05
CA ASP A 78 4.96 0.88 2.33
C ASP A 78 4.64 2.25 1.72
N ARG A 79 5.47 3.27 1.98
CA ARG A 79 5.31 4.61 1.39
C ARG A 79 5.27 4.59 -0.13
N LEU A 80 6.18 3.86 -0.77
CA LEU A 80 6.20 3.73 -2.23
C LEU A 80 4.94 3.06 -2.78
N LEU A 81 4.38 2.09 -2.04
CA LEU A 81 3.12 1.44 -2.40
C LEU A 81 1.92 2.36 -2.18
N GLN A 82 1.91 3.20 -1.13
CA GLN A 82 0.88 4.22 -0.93
C GLN A 82 0.85 5.20 -2.11
N ASP A 83 2.01 5.72 -2.52
CA ASP A 83 2.13 6.62 -3.67
C ASP A 83 1.71 5.95 -4.99
N CYS A 84 2.06 4.67 -5.17
CA CYS A 84 1.64 3.89 -6.31
C CYS A 84 0.11 3.72 -6.34
N LEU A 85 -0.49 3.41 -5.20
CA LEU A 85 -1.92 3.21 -5.08
C LEU A 85 -2.69 4.51 -5.36
N ASP A 86 -2.24 5.64 -4.82
CA ASP A 86 -2.83 6.94 -5.12
C ASP A 86 -2.81 7.27 -6.61
N LYS A 87 -1.67 7.02 -7.28
CA LYS A 87 -1.54 7.19 -8.74
C LYS A 87 -2.48 6.28 -9.51
N VAL A 88 -2.57 4.99 -9.15
CA VAL A 88 -3.46 4.03 -9.80
C VAL A 88 -4.91 4.46 -9.67
N LEU A 89 -5.34 4.83 -8.46
CA LEU A 89 -6.71 5.29 -8.21
C LEU A 89 -7.02 6.58 -8.97
N THR A 90 -6.04 7.48 -9.10
CA THR A 90 -6.15 8.70 -9.92
C THR A 90 -6.29 8.38 -11.42
N ILE A 91 -5.43 7.51 -11.96
CA ILE A 91 -5.45 7.09 -13.38
C ILE A 91 -6.78 6.42 -13.73
N GLU A 92 -7.28 5.56 -12.84
CA GLU A 92 -8.52 4.82 -13.03
C GLU A 92 -9.77 5.66 -12.68
N GLY A 93 -9.61 6.84 -12.07
CA GLY A 93 -10.73 7.73 -11.74
C GLY A 93 -11.62 7.21 -10.60
N TRP A 94 -11.03 6.57 -9.59
CA TRP A 94 -11.77 6.12 -8.40
C TRP A 94 -12.24 7.31 -7.54
N ASP A 95 -13.38 7.15 -6.90
CA ASP A 95 -13.84 8.09 -5.88
C ASP A 95 -12.92 7.96 -4.64
N ARG A 96 -12.22 9.04 -4.29
CA ARG A 96 -11.24 9.05 -3.20
C ARG A 96 -11.89 9.08 -1.81
N THR A 97 -13.17 9.43 -1.73
CA THR A 97 -13.94 9.50 -0.47
C THR A 97 -14.52 8.14 -0.12
N THR A 98 -15.15 7.48 -1.09
CA THR A 98 -15.81 6.19 -0.90
C THR A 98 -14.93 5.00 -1.25
N LEU A 99 -13.81 5.23 -1.94
CA LEU A 99 -12.92 4.19 -2.48
C LEU A 99 -13.66 3.21 -3.39
N THR A 100 -14.59 3.72 -4.20
CA THR A 100 -15.37 2.92 -5.14
C THR A 100 -14.87 3.10 -6.58
N MET A 101 -14.84 1.99 -7.32
CA MET A 101 -14.53 1.98 -8.75
C MET A 101 -15.60 2.76 -9.54
N PRO A 102 -15.23 3.56 -10.55
CA PRO A 102 -16.21 4.31 -11.34
C PRO A 102 -17.04 3.41 -12.26
N ASP A 103 -18.29 3.80 -12.52
CA ASP A 103 -19.27 2.99 -13.27
C ASP A 103 -18.75 2.55 -14.64
N HIS A 104 -18.13 3.45 -15.39
CA HIS A 104 -17.62 3.16 -16.73
C HIS A 104 -16.53 2.07 -16.75
N LEU A 105 -15.73 1.94 -15.69
CA LEU A 105 -14.76 0.84 -15.54
C LEU A 105 -15.47 -0.45 -15.18
N ARG A 106 -16.46 -0.39 -14.28
CA ARG A 106 -17.27 -1.56 -13.90
C ARG A 106 -17.98 -2.16 -15.11
N GLU A 107 -18.63 -1.33 -15.92
CA GLU A 107 -19.30 -1.73 -17.16
C GLU A 107 -18.32 -2.41 -18.14
N ARG A 108 -17.14 -1.78 -18.33
CA ARG A 108 -16.12 -2.30 -19.24
C ARG A 108 -15.56 -3.67 -18.81
N LEU A 109 -15.42 -3.90 -17.51
CA LEU A 109 -14.87 -5.13 -16.95
C LEU A 109 -15.91 -6.25 -16.78
N MET A 110 -17.20 -5.90 -16.75
CA MET A 110 -18.32 -6.85 -16.70
C MET A 110 -18.80 -7.31 -18.08
N THR A 111 -18.25 -6.75 -19.15
CA THR A 111 -18.57 -7.15 -20.53
C THR A 111 -17.59 -8.25 -20.97
N PRO A 112 -18.07 -9.44 -21.42
CA PRO A 112 -17.23 -10.60 -21.74
C PRO A 112 -16.35 -10.43 -22.99
#